data_AF-A0A0G1P4C1-F1
#
_entry.id   AF-A0A0G1P4C1-F1
#
_cell.length_a   1.000
_cell.length_b   1.000
_cell.length_c   1.000
_cell.angle_alpha   90.00
_cell.angle_beta   90.00
_cell.angle_gamma   90.00
#
_symmetry.space_group_name_H-M   'P 1'
#
loop_
_entity.id
_entity.type
_entity.pdbx_description
1 polymer ?
#
loop_
_entity_poly.entity_id
_entity_poly.type
_entity_poly.pdbx_seq_one_letter_code
_entity_poly.pdbx_strand_id
1 'polypeptide(L)'
;MHNIYEQIDANKRRSFWVITLFIAFVTAFGYFFTYLYNYDWTFLVFALLISGIGSFVSYYNSDSIALSLAGAKQVTHKTYPSYFNIVENLARVARIP
;
A
#
# COMPACT_ATOMS: atom_id res chain seq x y z
N MET A 1 -10.62 -25.30 -7.62
CA MET A 1 -10.06 -24.01 -8.09
C MET A 1 -10.97 -22.92 -7.53
N HIS A 2 -10.45 -22.00 -6.70
CA HIS A 2 -11.25 -20.87 -6.23
C HIS A 2 -11.61 -19.97 -7.40
N ASN A 3 -12.88 -19.57 -7.48
CA ASN A 3 -13.38 -18.67 -8.51
C ASN A 3 -12.64 -17.31 -8.40
N ILE A 4 -12.40 -16.61 -9.50
CA ILE A 4 -11.71 -15.30 -9.50
C ILE A 4 -12.41 -14.33 -8.54
N TYR A 5 -13.74 -14.39 -8.47
CA TYR A 5 -14.53 -13.58 -7.53
C TYR A 5 -14.23 -13.92 -6.06
N GLU A 6 -14.05 -15.19 -5.71
CA GLU A 6 -13.66 -15.58 -4.34
C GLU A 6 -12.27 -15.08 -3.97
N GLN A 7 -11.34 -15.05 -4.93
CA GLN A 7 -10.00 -14.50 -4.71
C GLN A 7 -10.05 -12.98 -4.48
N ILE A 8 -10.85 -12.26 -5.27
CA ILE A 8 -11.06 -10.81 -5.10
C ILE A 8 -11.63 -10.52 -3.71
N ASP A 9 -12.66 -11.25 -3.29
CA ASP A 9 -13.30 -11.04 -1.99
C ASP A 9 -12.39 -11.44 -0.82
N ALA A 10 -11.62 -12.53 -0.97
CA ALA A 10 -10.60 -12.91 0.02
C ALA A 10 -9.52 -11.82 0.15
N ASN A 11 -9.11 -11.21 -0.96
CA ASN A 11 -8.11 -10.15 -0.95
C ASN A 11 -8.65 -8.87 -0.31
N LYS A 12 -9.88 -8.47 -0.64
CA LYS A 12 -10.57 -7.34 0.03
C LYS A 12 -10.63 -7.53 1.54
N ARG A 13 -10.99 -8.75 2.01
CA ARG A 13 -11.03 -9.06 3.45
C ARG A 13 -9.66 -8.99 4.10
N ARG A 14 -8.60 -9.47 3.42
CA ARG A 14 -7.22 -9.35 3.92
C ARG A 14 -6.79 -7.89 4.02
N SER A 15 -7.02 -7.08 2.98
CA SER A 15 -6.72 -5.65 2.99
C SER A 15 -7.48 -4.92 4.09
N PHE A 16 -8.75 -5.25 4.32
CA PHE A 16 -9.54 -4.70 5.42
C PHE A 16 -8.86 -4.96 6.77
N TRP A 17 -8.47 -6.21 7.06
CA TRP A 17 -7.77 -6.55 8.30
C TRP A 17 -6.44 -5.79 8.47
N VAL A 18 -5.66 -5.66 7.41
CA VAL A 18 -4.39 -4.91 7.44
C VAL A 18 -4.64 -3.44 7.78
N ILE A 19 -5.62 -2.80 7.13
CA ILE A 19 -5.98 -1.40 7.36
C ILE A 19 -6.50 -1.20 8.79
N THR A 20 -7.42 -2.06 9.25
CA THR A 20 -7.96 -1.99 10.61
C THR A 20 -6.88 -2.13 11.66
N LEU A 21 -5.97 -3.09 11.50
CA LEU A 21 -4.86 -3.30 12.44
C LEU A 21 -3.90 -2.11 12.45
N PHE A 22 -3.61 -1.51 11.29
CA PHE A 22 -2.78 -0.32 11.21
C PHE A 22 -3.40 0.89 11.92
N ILE A 23 -4.70 1.15 11.70
CA ILE A 23 -5.41 2.23 12.41
C ILE A 23 -5.40 2.01 13.92
N ALA A 24 -5.66 0.79 14.36
CA ALA A 24 -5.62 0.44 15.78
C ALA A 24 -4.21 0.63 16.37
N PHE A 25 -3.18 0.21 15.64
CA PHE A 25 -1.77 0.38 16.02
C PHE A 25 -1.41 1.86 16.20
N VAL A 26 -1.73 2.72 15.22
CA VAL A 26 -1.39 4.15 15.33
C VAL A 26 -2.21 4.85 16.40
N THR A 27 -3.48 4.48 16.58
CA THR A 27 -4.31 5.00 17.66
C THR A 27 -3.74 4.63 19.03
N ALA A 28 -3.33 3.37 19.22
CA ALA A 28 -2.68 2.91 20.44
C ALA A 28 -1.36 3.65 20.71
N PHE A 29 -0.54 3.87 19.66
CA PHE A 29 0.66 4.69 19.75
C PHE A 29 0.34 6.13 20.17
N GLY A 30 -0.61 6.79 19.49
CA GLY A 30 -1.03 8.16 19.83
C GLY A 30 -1.48 8.29 21.28
N TYR A 31 -2.32 7.36 21.75
CA TYR A 31 -2.76 7.30 23.14
C TYR A 31 -1.59 7.09 24.13
N PHE A 32 -0.69 6.16 23.83
CA PHE A 32 0.48 5.86 24.67
C PHE A 32 1.38 7.09 24.85
N PHE A 33 1.67 7.81 23.76
CA PHE A 33 2.49 9.03 23.82
C PHE A 33 1.77 10.18 24.53
N THR A 34 0.46 10.35 24.33
CA THR A 34 -0.33 11.34 25.08
C THR A 34 -0.28 11.06 26.58
N TYR A 35 -0.42 9.79 27.00
CA TYR A 35 -0.37 9.38 28.39
C TYR A 35 1.02 9.58 29.02
N LEU A 36 2.10 9.18 28.33
CA LEU A 36 3.45 9.21 28.89
C LEU A 36 3.99 10.64 29.11
N TYR A 37 3.67 11.56 28.19
CA TYR A 37 4.21 12.91 28.18
C TYR A 37 3.24 13.96 28.73
N ASN A 38 2.05 13.56 29.19
CA ASN A 38 0.95 14.48 29.56
C ASN A 38 0.69 15.54 28.47
N TYR A 39 0.83 15.17 27.20
CA TYR A 39 0.56 16.09 26.10
C TYR A 39 -0.94 16.39 26.01
N ASP A 40 -1.28 17.61 25.60
CA ASP A 40 -2.64 17.95 25.21
C ASP A 40 -3.13 17.07 24.05
N TRP A 41 -4.46 16.95 23.92
CA TRP A 41 -5.16 16.20 22.87
C TRP A 41 -4.68 16.51 21.44
N THR A 42 -4.02 17.66 21.24
CA THR A 42 -3.33 18.07 20.02
C THR A 42 -2.42 16.99 19.44
N PHE A 43 -1.71 16.22 20.28
CA PHE A 43 -0.80 15.17 19.79
C PHE A 43 -1.54 13.96 19.22
N LEU A 44 -2.66 13.60 19.85
CA LEU A 44 -3.53 12.52 19.38
C LEU A 44 -4.18 12.91 18.04
N VAL A 45 -4.61 14.16 17.89
CA VAL A 45 -5.14 14.70 16.62
C VAL A 45 -4.08 14.67 15.51
N PHE A 46 -2.83 15.05 15.81
CA PHE A 46 -1.72 14.96 14.86
C PHE A 46 -1.40 13.52 14.45
N ALA A 47 -1.36 12.59 15.41
CA ALA A 47 -1.12 11.18 15.14
C ALA A 47 -2.24 10.59 14.26
N LEU A 48 -3.50 10.91 14.54
CA LEU A 48 -4.64 10.49 13.71
C LEU A 48 -4.56 11.07 12.30
N LEU A 49 -4.22 12.36 12.16
CA LEU A 49 -4.03 13.00 10.85
C LEU A 49 -2.92 12.33 10.04
N ILE A 50 -1.75 12.13 10.64
CA ILE A 50 -0.63 11.46 9.97
C ILE A 50 -1.01 10.04 9.58
N SER A 51 -1.67 9.29 10.47
CA SER A 51 -2.09 7.91 10.20
C SER A 51 -3.16 7.82 9.12
N GLY A 52 -4.12 8.73 9.12
CA GLY A 52 -5.20 8.79 8.15
C GLY A 52 -4.68 9.15 6.78
N ILE A 53 -3.85 10.20 6.69
CA ILE A 53 -3.20 10.60 5.43
C ILE A 53 -2.27 9.49 4.96
N GLY A 54 -1.46 8.91 5.83
CA GLY A 54 -0.53 7.81 5.50
C GLY A 54 -1.27 6.57 5.00
N SER A 55 -2.39 6.20 5.62
CA SER A 55 -3.23 5.08 5.19
C SER A 55 -3.88 5.36 3.85
N PHE A 56 -4.40 6.57 3.64
CA PHE A 56 -5.01 6.99 2.38
C PHE A 56 -3.99 6.94 1.24
N VAL A 57 -2.82 7.56 1.43
CA VAL A 57 -1.72 7.51 0.45
C VAL A 57 -1.28 6.07 0.19
N SER A 58 -1.14 5.26 1.24
CA SER A 58 -0.73 3.86 1.10
C SER A 58 -1.76 3.01 0.36
N TYR A 59 -3.05 3.29 0.53
CA TYR A 59 -4.11 2.56 -0.16
C TYR A 59 -4.08 2.82 -1.67
N TYR A 60 -4.01 4.08 -2.09
CA TYR A 60 -4.02 4.45 -3.51
C TYR A 60 -2.68 4.27 -4.21
N ASN A 61 -1.55 4.44 -3.50
CA ASN A 61 -0.21 4.33 -4.07
C ASN A 61 0.51 3.03 -3.65
N SER A 62 -0.24 2.03 -3.21
CA SER A 62 0.29 0.74 -2.73
C SER A 62 1.25 0.10 -3.73
N ASP A 63 0.91 0.09 -5.01
CA ASP A 63 1.75 -0.48 -6.07
C ASP A 63 3.09 0.25 -6.20
N SER A 64 3.07 1.58 -6.16
CA SER A 64 4.30 2.40 -6.23
C SER A 64 5.17 2.21 -4.98
N ILE A 65 4.56 2.08 -3.80
CA ILE A 65 5.26 1.80 -2.55
C ILE A 65 5.92 0.43 -2.64
N ALA A 66 5.20 -0.61 -3.06
CA ALA A 66 5.76 -1.95 -3.24
C ALA A 66 6.93 -1.97 -4.23
N LEU A 67 6.79 -1.29 -5.37
CA LEU A 67 7.84 -1.16 -6.38
C LEU A 67 9.08 -0.43 -5.81
N SER A 68 8.87 0.65 -5.06
CA SER A 68 9.97 1.42 -4.46
C SER A 68 10.70 0.64 -3.37
N LEU A 69 9.99 -0.12 -2.52
CA LEU A 69 10.61 -1.00 -1.52
C LEU A 69 11.42 -2.13 -2.16
N ALA A 70 10.96 -2.66 -3.31
CA ALA A 70 11.71 -3.66 -4.07
C ALA A 70 12.94 -3.08 -4.79
N GLY A 71 13.16 -1.76 -4.72
CA GLY A 71 14.22 -1.09 -5.47
C GLY A 71 13.98 -1.13 -6.98
N ALA A 72 12.73 -1.25 -7.41
CA ALA A 72 12.39 -1.35 -8.82
C ALA A 72 12.78 -0.05 -9.54
N LYS A 73 13.45 -0.21 -10.70
CA LYS A 73 13.78 0.89 -11.60
C LYS A 73 12.92 0.79 -12.84
N GLN A 74 12.38 1.93 -13.28
CA GLN A 74 11.58 1.97 -14.49
C GLN A 74 12.42 1.56 -15.70
N VAL A 75 11.99 0.49 -16.37
CA VAL A 75 12.59 0.02 -17.61
C VAL A 75 11.95 0.75 -18.77
N THR A 76 12.77 1.25 -19.69
CA THR A 76 12.32 1.83 -20.96
C THR A 76 12.97 1.07 -22.11
N HIS A 77 12.39 1.17 -23.30
CA HIS A 77 12.98 0.60 -24.51
C HIS A 77 14.43 1.08 -24.76
N LYS A 78 14.80 2.27 -24.26
CA LYS A 78 16.17 2.81 -24.38
C LYS A 78 17.15 2.23 -23.36
N THR A 79 16.69 1.92 -22.15
CA THR A 79 17.57 1.46 -21.06
C THR A 79 17.79 -0.04 -21.08
N TYR A 80 16.72 -0.84 -21.26
CA TYR A 80 16.83 -2.30 -21.36
C TYR A 80 15.85 -2.84 -22.41
N PRO A 81 16.17 -2.74 -23.72
CA PRO A 81 15.27 -3.11 -24.81
C PRO A 81 14.85 -4.58 -24.77
N SER A 82 15.74 -5.50 -24.36
CA SER A 82 15.40 -6.92 -24.29
C SER A 82 14.30 -7.20 -23.26
N TYR A 83 14.40 -6.65 -22.05
CA TYR A 83 13.36 -6.82 -21.03
C TYR A 83 12.04 -6.15 -21.43
N PHE A 84 12.12 -4.95 -22.03
CA PHE A 84 10.94 -4.24 -22.50
C PHE A 84 10.18 -5.05 -23.56
N ASN A 85 10.88 -5.59 -24.57
CA ASN A 85 10.27 -6.34 -25.67
C ASN A 85 9.68 -7.67 -25.20
N ILE A 86 10.27 -8.34 -24.22
CA ILE A 86 9.72 -9.59 -23.66
C ILE A 86 8.37 -9.30 -23.00
N VAL A 87 8.31 -8.29 -22.13
CA VAL A 87 7.07 -7.91 -21.43
C VAL A 87 6.01 -7.41 -22.42
N GLU A 88 6.39 -6.60 -23.41
CA GLU A 88 5.48 -6.10 -24.44
C GLU A 88 4.85 -7.23 -25.27
N ASN A 89 5.64 -8.22 -25.68
CA ASN A 89 5.13 -9.37 -26.41
C ASN A 89 4.17 -10.22 -25.55
N LEU A 90 4.51 -10.42 -24.27
CA LEU A 90 3.64 -11.11 -23.31
C LEU A 90 2.30 -10.39 -23.11
N ALA A 91 2.32 -9.07 -22.88
CA ALA A 91 1.14 -8.23 -22.70
C ALA A 91 0.23 -8.26 -23.94
N ARG A 92 0.82 -8.17 -25.15
CA ARG A 92 0.11 -8.25 -26.44
C ARG A 92 -0.62 -9.57 -26.62
N VAL A 93 0.00 -10.70 -26.25
CA VAL A 93 -0.63 -12.02 -26.32
C VAL A 93 -1.74 -12.16 -25.27
N ALA A 94 -1.50 -11.65 -24.06
CA ALA A 94 -2.47 -11.68 -22.96
C ALA A 94 -3.62 -10.67 -23.14
N ARG A 95 -3.56 -9.77 -24.13
CA ARG A 95 -4.53 -8.69 -24.37
C ARG A 95 -4.75 -7.80 -23.16
N ILE A 96 -3.66 -7.54 -22.43
CA ILE A 96 -3.64 -6.63 -21.29
C ILE A 96 -2.64 -5.50 -21.58
N PRO A 97 -2.93 -4.27 -21.12
CA PRO A 97 -2.01 -3.15 -21.25
C PRO A 97 -0.75 -3.33 -20.40
#